data_AF-A0AAJ7T7X0-F1
#
_entry.id   AF-A0AAJ7T7X0-F1
#
_cell.length_a   1.000
_cell.length_b   1.000
_cell.length_c   1.000
_cell.angle_alpha   90.00
_cell.angle_beta   90.00
_cell.angle_gamma   90.00
#
_symmetry.space_group_name_H-M   'P 1'
#
loop_
_entity.id
_entity.type
_entity.pdbx_description
1 polymer ?
#
loop_
_entity_poly.entity_id
_entity_poly.type
_entity_poly.pdbx_seq_one_letter_code
_entity_poly.pdbx_strand_id
1 'polypeptide(L)'
;MESVTTCVAVTWLLLMACTPPGSGSGSPPVPTNLSFVSVNFKTLLEWQVEDTGIPVTYDVELLGATWTTWEQKAECTDSIETTCDLTSIMADPRLSYRARVRAIPGGSSAVHTVPWVMSPSFVPYDNTELGKPQFEAVGRNGSIQMKVADLLTPYFNIDGSHKTMGDIYKGDLHYHLTYWKDGSSGRKDYQSRQAAFTLTGLDEGQLYCFHVQLLVDADNTERRGEESDVKCVRSGIAKPDYAWIFLVAAGITALIIGVALIVLIVWLCHRCRQQRKSERNGTVVSYTAAASQRG
;
A
#
# COMPACT_ATOMS: atom_id res chain seq x y z
N MET A 1 14.89 -41.50 -100.38
CA MET A 1 14.73 -42.82 -99.75
C MET A 1 15.64 -42.82 -98.54
N GLU A 2 15.12 -42.27 -97.43
CA GLU A 2 14.66 -43.04 -96.26
C GLU A 2 15.85 -43.60 -95.46
N SER A 3 16.18 -43.00 -94.30
CA SER A 3 15.89 -43.52 -92.94
C SER A 3 17.03 -44.46 -92.45
N VAL A 4 17.66 -44.43 -91.26
CA VAL A 4 17.42 -43.89 -89.91
C VAL A 4 18.77 -43.88 -89.14
N THR A 5 18.84 -43.12 -88.03
CA THR A 5 19.56 -43.41 -86.75
C THR A 5 21.01 -42.92 -86.59
N THR A 6 21.22 -41.93 -85.71
CA THR A 6 21.71 -42.17 -84.33
C THR A 6 21.81 -40.88 -83.50
N CYS A 7 21.41 -41.03 -82.24
CA CYS A 7 21.41 -40.08 -81.14
C CYS A 7 22.82 -39.63 -80.75
N VAL A 8 23.02 -38.34 -80.42
CA VAL A 8 23.76 -37.91 -79.22
C VAL A 8 23.22 -36.54 -78.78
N ALA A 9 22.98 -36.44 -77.47
CA ALA A 9 22.71 -35.28 -76.64
C ALA A 9 23.67 -34.09 -76.93
N VAL A 10 23.38 -32.83 -76.60
CA VAL A 10 23.31 -32.29 -75.23
C VAL A 10 22.58 -30.94 -75.28
N THR A 11 21.40 -30.87 -74.69
CA THR A 11 20.75 -29.62 -74.26
C THR A 11 21.43 -29.12 -73.00
N TRP A 12 22.04 -27.93 -73.07
CA TRP A 12 22.67 -27.30 -71.92
C TRP A 12 21.61 -26.66 -70.99
N LEU A 13 21.71 -27.08 -69.74
CA LEU A 13 21.04 -26.67 -68.50
C LEU A 13 20.43 -25.25 -68.45
N LEU A 14 19.12 -25.22 -68.22
CA LEU A 14 18.46 -24.23 -67.37
C LEU A 14 17.62 -24.98 -66.32
N LEU A 15 18.31 -25.63 -65.38
CA LEU A 15 17.74 -25.98 -64.09
C LEU A 15 18.21 -24.92 -63.10
N MET A 16 17.40 -23.88 -62.93
CA MET A 16 17.36 -23.13 -61.69
C MET A 16 17.03 -24.13 -60.59
N ALA A 17 18.06 -24.58 -59.90
CA ALA A 17 17.93 -25.33 -58.67
C ALA A 17 17.27 -24.39 -57.65
N CYS A 18 15.94 -24.48 -57.55
CA CYS A 18 15.25 -24.07 -56.34
C CYS A 18 15.68 -25.07 -55.28
N THR A 19 16.83 -24.80 -54.64
CA THR A 19 17.20 -25.50 -53.42
C THR A 19 16.11 -25.18 -52.41
N PRO A 20 15.33 -26.16 -51.92
CA PRO A 20 14.51 -25.90 -50.74
C PRO A 20 15.46 -25.38 -49.64
N PRO A 21 15.05 -24.40 -48.83
CA PRO A 21 15.85 -23.99 -47.69
C PRO A 21 16.21 -25.25 -46.92
N GLY A 22 17.51 -25.48 -46.76
CA GLY A 22 18.02 -26.67 -46.11
C GLY A 22 17.31 -26.82 -44.78
N SER A 23 16.60 -27.93 -44.60
CA SER A 23 16.11 -28.36 -43.30
C SER A 23 17.33 -28.56 -42.41
N GLY A 24 17.70 -27.51 -41.67
CA GLY A 24 18.73 -27.60 -40.66
C GLY A 24 18.33 -28.71 -39.71
N SER A 25 19.12 -29.79 -39.66
CA SER A 25 18.97 -30.87 -38.68
C SER A 25 19.47 -30.41 -37.31
N GLY A 26 19.05 -29.22 -36.88
CA GLY A 26 19.31 -28.72 -35.54
C GLY A 26 18.35 -29.40 -34.57
N SER A 27 18.87 -29.83 -33.43
CA SER A 27 18.00 -30.13 -32.28
C SER A 27 17.19 -28.89 -31.98
N PRO A 28 15.89 -29.00 -31.69
CA PRO A 28 15.10 -27.84 -31.31
C PRO A 28 15.68 -27.19 -30.05
N PRO A 29 15.61 -25.85 -29.95
CA PRO A 29 16.18 -25.16 -28.80
C PRO A 29 15.41 -25.52 -27.53
N VAL A 30 16.14 -25.79 -26.46
CA VAL A 30 15.57 -26.21 -25.17
C VAL A 30 15.50 -25.00 -24.25
N PRO A 31 14.35 -24.73 -23.59
CA PRO A 31 14.26 -23.68 -22.58
C PRO A 31 15.27 -23.92 -21.44
N THR A 32 15.93 -22.87 -21.00
CA THR A 32 16.90 -22.89 -19.89
C THR A 32 16.63 -21.76 -18.91
N ASN A 33 17.22 -21.84 -17.71
CA ASN A 33 17.10 -20.79 -16.69
C ASN A 33 15.65 -20.36 -16.38
N LEU A 34 14.77 -21.34 -16.16
CA LEU A 34 13.38 -21.06 -15.75
C LEU A 34 13.36 -20.45 -14.35
N SER A 35 12.83 -19.24 -14.23
CA SER A 35 12.73 -18.51 -12.96
C SER A 35 11.39 -17.79 -12.82
N PHE A 36 10.90 -17.70 -11.59
CA PHE A 36 9.76 -16.85 -11.26
C PHE A 36 10.25 -15.45 -10.90
N VAL A 37 9.61 -14.43 -11.49
CA VAL A 37 9.77 -13.03 -11.13
C VAL A 37 8.45 -12.57 -10.54
N SER A 38 8.45 -12.17 -9.27
CA SER A 38 7.22 -11.86 -8.55
C SER A 38 7.37 -10.62 -7.68
N VAL A 39 6.51 -9.63 -7.92
CA VAL A 39 6.45 -8.38 -7.15
C VAL A 39 5.00 -8.12 -6.77
N ASN A 40 4.74 -7.91 -5.48
CA ASN A 40 3.38 -7.75 -4.94
C ASN A 40 2.41 -8.82 -5.45
N PHE A 41 2.88 -10.07 -5.50
CA PHE A 41 2.17 -11.26 -5.97
C PHE A 41 1.81 -11.31 -7.46
N LYS A 42 2.10 -10.27 -8.25
CA LYS A 42 2.10 -10.41 -9.71
C LYS A 42 3.30 -11.25 -10.11
N THR A 43 3.05 -12.44 -10.65
CA THR A 43 4.06 -13.48 -10.85
C THR A 43 4.18 -13.87 -12.31
N LEU A 44 5.36 -13.64 -12.88
CA LEU A 44 5.73 -14.05 -14.22
C LEU A 44 6.72 -15.22 -14.14
N LEU A 45 6.61 -16.15 -15.08
CA LEU A 45 7.64 -17.14 -15.37
C LEU A 45 8.46 -16.63 -16.56
N GLU A 46 9.78 -16.65 -16.42
CA GLU A 46 10.72 -16.26 -17.47
C GLU A 46 11.69 -17.41 -17.75
N TRP A 47 12.12 -17.55 -19.00
CA TRP A 47 13.15 -18.51 -19.41
C TRP A 47 14.01 -17.95 -20.53
N GLN A 48 15.16 -18.58 -20.74
CA GLN A 48 16.09 -18.27 -21.82
C GLN A 48 16.07 -19.37 -22.88
N VAL A 49 16.39 -18.99 -24.11
CA VAL A 49 16.46 -19.89 -25.26
C VAL A 49 17.66 -19.51 -26.11
N GLU A 50 18.40 -20.50 -26.61
CA GLU A 50 19.44 -20.25 -27.61
C GLU A 50 18.80 -19.95 -28.97
N ASP A 51 19.32 -18.93 -29.65
CA ASP A 51 18.92 -18.64 -31.02
C ASP A 51 19.53 -19.67 -31.97
N THR A 52 18.69 -20.62 -32.39
CA THR A 52 19.04 -21.67 -33.34
C THR A 52 18.54 -21.36 -34.75
N GLY A 53 17.87 -20.22 -34.95
CA GLY A 53 17.17 -19.89 -36.19
C GLY A 53 15.94 -20.78 -36.50
N ILE A 54 15.59 -21.70 -35.59
CA ILE A 54 14.41 -22.57 -35.71
C ILE A 54 13.22 -21.86 -35.06
N PRO A 55 12.10 -21.62 -35.78
CA PRO A 55 10.91 -21.05 -35.17
C PRO A 55 10.33 -22.04 -34.16
N VAL A 56 10.11 -21.57 -32.94
CA VAL A 56 9.51 -22.34 -31.85
C VAL A 56 8.36 -21.58 -31.21
N THR A 57 7.37 -22.33 -30.73
CA THR A 57 6.33 -21.85 -29.82
C THR A 57 6.48 -22.54 -28.47
N TYR A 58 5.88 -21.97 -27.43
CA TYR A 58 5.97 -22.47 -26.07
C TYR A 58 4.60 -22.80 -25.51
N ASP A 59 4.57 -23.90 -24.76
CA ASP A 59 3.48 -24.22 -23.85
C ASP A 59 3.97 -24.13 -22.42
N VAL A 60 3.15 -23.55 -21.56
CA VAL A 60 3.41 -23.42 -20.12
C VAL A 60 2.31 -24.08 -19.31
N GLU A 61 2.73 -24.90 -18.34
CA GLU A 61 1.83 -25.51 -17.36
C GLU A 61 2.31 -25.25 -15.94
N LEU A 62 1.36 -25.23 -15.00
CA LEU A 62 1.61 -25.01 -13.58
C LEU A 62 1.03 -26.15 -12.74
N LEU A 63 1.73 -26.51 -11.68
CA LEU A 63 1.29 -27.45 -10.66
C LEU A 63 1.43 -26.83 -9.28
N GLY A 64 0.32 -26.71 -8.55
CA GLY A 64 0.30 -26.40 -7.13
C GLY A 64 0.48 -27.67 -6.28
N ALA A 65 1.05 -27.55 -5.09
CA ALA A 65 1.36 -28.69 -4.21
C ALA A 65 0.15 -29.54 -3.81
N THR A 66 -1.05 -28.94 -3.80
CA THR A 66 -2.32 -29.63 -3.51
C THR A 66 -3.09 -30.04 -4.76
N TRP A 67 -2.58 -29.72 -5.95
CA TRP A 67 -3.21 -30.05 -7.22
C TRP A 67 -2.82 -31.46 -7.66
N THR A 68 -3.73 -32.15 -8.34
CA THR A 68 -3.51 -33.49 -8.87
C THR A 68 -3.11 -33.49 -10.34
N THR A 69 -3.37 -32.38 -11.04
CA THR A 69 -3.14 -32.21 -12.48
C THR A 69 -2.33 -30.96 -12.76
N TRP A 70 -1.57 -31.00 -13.85
CA TRP A 70 -0.95 -29.81 -14.43
C TRP A 70 -2.02 -28.96 -15.09
N GLU A 71 -2.08 -27.68 -14.73
CA GLU A 71 -3.00 -26.73 -15.31
C GLU A 71 -2.28 -25.95 -16.42
N GLN A 72 -2.83 -26.00 -17.63
CA GLN A 72 -2.29 -25.31 -18.78
C GLN A 72 -2.71 -23.84 -18.76
N LYS A 73 -1.74 -22.94 -18.97
CA LYS A 73 -2.02 -21.51 -19.12
C LYS A 73 -2.38 -21.22 -20.57
N ALA A 74 -3.67 -20.99 -20.84
CA ALA A 74 -4.19 -20.80 -22.19
C ALA A 74 -3.52 -19.64 -22.94
N GLU A 75 -3.25 -18.53 -22.25
CA GLU A 75 -2.60 -17.34 -22.81
C GLU A 75 -1.10 -17.55 -23.12
N CYS A 76 -0.53 -18.65 -22.64
CA CYS A 76 0.87 -19.04 -22.87
C CYS A 76 0.96 -20.40 -23.58
N THR A 77 -0.06 -20.73 -24.37
CA THR A 77 -0.09 -21.91 -25.24
C THR A 77 0.19 -21.47 -26.67
N ASP A 78 1.06 -22.19 -27.38
CA ASP A 78 1.58 -21.77 -28.69
C ASP A 78 2.12 -20.32 -28.71
N SER A 79 2.68 -19.85 -27.61
CA SER A 79 3.22 -18.49 -27.49
C SER A 79 4.63 -18.40 -28.08
N ILE A 80 4.99 -17.26 -28.68
CA ILE A 80 6.38 -16.98 -29.10
C ILE A 80 7.19 -16.25 -28.03
N GLU A 81 6.53 -15.80 -26.96
CA GLU A 81 7.15 -15.07 -25.87
C GLU A 81 7.94 -16.01 -24.97
N THR A 82 9.06 -15.52 -24.41
CA THR A 82 9.86 -16.25 -23.42
C THR A 82 9.48 -15.88 -21.98
N THR A 83 8.29 -15.31 -21.81
CA THR A 83 7.71 -14.93 -20.53
C THR A 83 6.24 -15.32 -20.49
N CYS A 84 5.72 -15.64 -19.30
CA CYS A 84 4.32 -16.00 -19.12
C CYS A 84 3.79 -15.49 -17.77
N ASP A 85 2.68 -14.75 -17.80
CA ASP A 85 2.02 -14.28 -16.57
C ASP A 85 1.16 -15.41 -15.95
N LEU A 86 1.62 -15.97 -14.83
CA LEU A 86 0.92 -17.06 -14.13
C LEU A 86 0.08 -16.57 -12.95
N THR A 87 -0.06 -15.25 -12.79
CA THR A 87 -0.71 -14.61 -11.65
C THR A 87 -2.13 -15.12 -11.44
N SER A 88 -2.91 -15.26 -12.52
CA SER A 88 -4.34 -15.59 -12.44
C SER A 88 -4.62 -17.03 -12.00
N ILE A 89 -3.67 -17.95 -12.19
CA ILE A 89 -3.85 -19.38 -11.88
C ILE A 89 -3.30 -19.73 -10.49
N MET A 90 -2.43 -18.88 -9.93
CA MET A 90 -1.90 -19.03 -8.57
C MET A 90 -2.92 -18.53 -7.52
N ALA A 91 -3.96 -19.32 -7.27
CA ALA A 91 -5.08 -18.90 -6.42
C ALA A 91 -4.78 -18.75 -4.92
N ASP A 92 -3.77 -19.45 -4.38
CA ASP A 92 -3.43 -19.42 -2.96
C ASP A 92 -1.96 -18.99 -2.77
N PRO A 93 -1.67 -17.84 -2.14
CA PRO A 93 -0.31 -17.36 -1.98
C PRO A 93 0.56 -18.28 -1.10
N ARG A 94 -0.03 -19.14 -0.27
CA ARG A 94 0.70 -20.01 0.68
C ARG A 94 1.04 -21.38 0.10
N LEU A 95 0.53 -21.71 -1.08
CA LEU A 95 0.87 -22.97 -1.74
C LEU A 95 2.22 -22.87 -2.46
N SER A 96 2.93 -24.00 -2.48
CA SER A 96 4.11 -24.17 -3.32
C SER A 96 3.69 -24.54 -4.74
N TYR A 97 4.29 -23.87 -5.71
CA TYR A 97 4.04 -24.03 -7.14
C TYR A 97 5.31 -24.45 -7.86
N ARG A 98 5.14 -25.21 -8.95
CA ARG A 98 6.16 -25.47 -9.96
C ARG A 98 5.55 -25.25 -11.34
N ALA A 99 6.31 -24.63 -12.22
CA ALA A 99 5.96 -24.50 -13.62
C ALA A 99 6.80 -25.46 -14.47
N ARG A 100 6.29 -25.75 -15.67
CA ARG A 100 7.06 -26.40 -16.70
C ARG A 100 6.81 -25.77 -18.05
N VAL A 101 7.85 -25.74 -18.87
CA VAL A 101 7.83 -25.16 -20.23
C VAL A 101 8.39 -26.17 -21.21
N ARG A 102 7.81 -26.24 -22.40
CA ARG A 102 8.37 -26.98 -23.54
C ARG A 102 8.41 -26.08 -24.76
N ALA A 103 9.41 -26.26 -25.61
CA ALA A 103 9.56 -25.56 -26.88
C ALA A 103 9.15 -26.47 -28.04
N ILE A 104 8.07 -26.11 -28.73
CA ILE A 104 7.50 -26.85 -29.85
C ILE A 104 8.03 -26.26 -31.16
N PRO A 105 8.76 -27.04 -31.98
CA PRO A 105 9.26 -26.57 -33.26
C PRO A 105 8.13 -26.39 -34.27
N GLY A 106 8.21 -25.30 -35.05
CA GLY A 106 7.25 -25.02 -36.11
C GLY A 106 7.13 -26.19 -37.10
N GLY A 107 5.90 -26.65 -37.34
CA GLY A 107 5.60 -27.77 -38.24
C GLY A 107 5.83 -29.16 -37.65
N SER A 108 6.16 -29.28 -36.35
CA SER A 108 6.28 -30.57 -35.69
C SER A 108 4.91 -31.20 -35.41
N SER A 109 4.65 -32.39 -35.98
CA SER A 109 3.47 -33.20 -35.65
C SER A 109 3.65 -34.03 -34.36
N ALA A 110 4.84 -34.01 -33.76
CA ALA A 110 5.22 -34.86 -32.63
C ALA A 110 5.29 -34.09 -31.29
N VAL A 111 4.32 -33.20 -31.04
CA VAL A 111 4.23 -32.34 -29.83
C VAL A 111 4.40 -33.14 -28.52
N HIS A 112 3.83 -34.35 -28.45
CA HIS A 112 3.89 -35.21 -27.26
C HIS A 112 5.30 -35.77 -26.94
N THR A 113 6.27 -35.63 -27.84
CA THR A 113 7.64 -36.14 -27.65
C THR A 113 8.62 -35.07 -27.19
N VAL A 114 8.20 -33.81 -27.16
CA VAL A 114 9.04 -32.69 -26.70
C VAL A 114 9.16 -32.73 -25.18
N PRO A 115 10.38 -32.75 -24.62
CA PRO A 115 10.59 -32.81 -23.18
C PRO A 115 10.16 -31.51 -22.50
N TRP A 116 9.63 -31.65 -21.28
CA TRP A 116 9.33 -30.54 -20.39
C TRP A 116 10.55 -30.15 -19.57
N VAL A 117 10.78 -28.85 -19.42
CA VAL A 117 11.77 -28.29 -18.51
C VAL A 117 11.04 -27.73 -17.29
N MET A 118 11.51 -28.09 -16.10
CA MET A 118 10.87 -27.77 -14.83
C MET A 118 11.51 -26.54 -14.18
N SER A 119 10.69 -25.69 -13.58
CA SER A 119 11.18 -24.61 -12.71
C SER A 119 11.56 -25.13 -11.32
N PRO A 120 12.30 -24.35 -10.53
CA PRO A 120 12.34 -24.49 -9.07
C PRO A 120 10.96 -24.37 -8.43
N SER A 121 10.85 -24.75 -7.15
CA SER A 121 9.65 -24.49 -6.35
C SER A 121 9.53 -22.99 -6.04
N PHE A 122 8.31 -22.49 -6.02
CA PHE A 122 8.00 -21.10 -5.70
C PHE A 122 6.77 -21.02 -4.80
N VAL A 123 6.90 -20.33 -3.67
CA VAL A 123 5.78 -20.03 -2.76
C VAL A 123 5.57 -18.51 -2.78
N PRO A 124 4.46 -18.00 -3.34
CA PRO A 124 4.25 -16.55 -3.47
C PRO A 124 4.42 -15.80 -2.15
N TYR A 125 3.88 -16.32 -1.04
CA TYR A 125 3.99 -15.74 0.30
C TYR A 125 5.44 -15.53 0.73
N ASP A 126 6.28 -16.54 0.51
CA ASP A 126 7.67 -16.58 0.98
C ASP A 126 8.65 -15.95 0.00
N ASN A 127 8.28 -15.82 -1.28
CA ASN A 127 9.22 -15.51 -2.35
C ASN A 127 8.91 -14.20 -3.07
N THR A 128 7.65 -13.71 -3.08
CA THR A 128 7.32 -12.43 -3.76
C THR A 128 8.10 -11.27 -3.17
N GLU A 129 8.74 -10.48 -4.02
CA GLU A 129 9.34 -9.22 -3.60
C GLU A 129 8.23 -8.25 -3.17
N LEU A 130 8.51 -7.53 -2.08
CA LEU A 130 7.62 -6.52 -1.54
C LEU A 130 7.99 -5.20 -2.22
N GLY A 131 7.19 -4.80 -3.20
CA GLY A 131 7.49 -3.63 -4.00
C GLY A 131 7.36 -2.34 -3.21
N LYS A 132 7.85 -1.26 -3.82
CA LYS A 132 7.88 0.09 -3.25
C LYS A 132 6.48 0.58 -2.83
N PRO A 133 6.24 0.86 -1.52
CA PRO A 133 4.94 1.35 -1.09
C PRO A 133 4.79 2.84 -1.40
N GLN A 134 3.55 3.26 -1.64
CA GLN A 134 3.19 4.67 -1.69
C GLN A 134 2.56 5.07 -0.36
N PHE A 135 2.75 6.31 0.07
CA PHE A 135 2.13 6.81 1.31
C PHE A 135 1.79 8.29 1.22
N GLU A 136 0.83 8.70 2.03
CA GLU A 136 0.46 10.09 2.27
C GLU A 136 0.85 10.48 3.70
N ALA A 137 1.24 11.75 3.88
CA ALA A 137 1.60 12.31 5.17
C ALA A 137 1.07 13.73 5.29
N VAL A 138 0.44 14.04 6.42
CA VAL A 138 -0.19 15.34 6.68
C VAL A 138 0.09 15.79 8.12
N GLY A 139 0.65 16.99 8.28
CA GLY A 139 0.87 17.60 9.59
C GLY A 139 -0.43 18.13 10.22
N ARG A 140 -0.72 17.74 11.47
CA ARG A 140 -1.89 18.20 12.22
C ARG A 140 -1.61 18.28 13.72
N ASN A 141 -1.90 19.42 14.34
CA ASN A 141 -1.85 19.62 15.80
C ASN A 141 -0.59 19.06 16.51
N GLY A 142 0.62 19.42 16.08
CA GLY A 142 1.86 18.90 16.69
C GLY A 142 2.25 17.47 16.26
N SER A 143 1.48 16.85 15.37
CA SER A 143 1.71 15.47 14.90
C SER A 143 1.74 15.40 13.37
N ILE A 144 2.13 14.24 12.84
CA ILE A 144 2.01 13.91 11.42
C ILE A 144 1.18 12.63 11.30
N GLN A 145 0.06 12.73 10.61
CA GLN A 145 -0.80 11.59 10.26
C GLN A 145 -0.27 10.98 8.97
N MET A 146 -0.05 9.67 8.97
CA MET A 146 0.45 8.93 7.82
C MET A 146 -0.53 7.83 7.42
N LYS A 147 -0.66 7.62 6.12
CA LYS A 147 -1.41 6.51 5.54
C LYS A 147 -0.63 5.90 4.39
N VAL A 148 -0.23 4.65 4.53
CA VAL A 148 0.33 3.86 3.43
C VAL A 148 -0.81 3.43 2.52
N ALA A 149 -0.64 3.61 1.22
CA ALA A 149 -1.60 3.22 0.21
C ALA A 149 -1.58 1.70 0.03
N ASP A 150 -2.76 1.12 -0.14
CA ASP A 150 -2.89 -0.30 -0.41
C ASP A 150 -2.33 -0.62 -1.80
N LEU A 151 -1.39 -1.58 -1.83
CA LEU A 151 -0.89 -2.14 -3.08
C LEU A 151 -1.93 -3.14 -3.61
N LEU A 152 -2.28 -3.01 -4.89
CA LEU A 152 -3.18 -3.95 -5.55
C LEU A 152 -2.51 -5.33 -5.64
N THR A 153 -3.16 -6.35 -5.07
CA THR A 153 -2.73 -7.75 -5.20
C THR A 153 -3.72 -8.49 -6.11
N PRO A 154 -3.32 -9.58 -6.76
CA PRO A 154 -4.19 -10.34 -7.67
C PRO A 154 -5.20 -11.22 -6.94
N TYR A 155 -5.18 -11.24 -5.61
CA TYR A 155 -6.09 -12.04 -4.80
C TYR A 155 -7.34 -11.23 -4.46
N PHE A 156 -8.47 -11.92 -4.35
CA PHE A 156 -9.76 -11.29 -4.09
C PHE A 156 -10.35 -11.72 -2.75
N ASN A 157 -11.03 -10.81 -2.10
CA ASN A 157 -11.93 -11.06 -0.98
C ASN A 157 -13.24 -11.67 -1.48
N ILE A 158 -14.06 -12.17 -0.54
CA ILE A 158 -15.36 -12.77 -0.83
C ILE A 158 -16.31 -11.75 -1.49
N ASP A 159 -16.15 -10.47 -1.17
CA ASP A 159 -16.92 -9.37 -1.75
C ASP A 159 -16.43 -8.91 -3.14
N GLY A 160 -15.40 -9.55 -3.69
CA GLY A 160 -14.80 -9.21 -4.98
C GLY A 160 -13.80 -8.05 -4.95
N SER A 161 -13.51 -7.47 -3.78
CA SER A 161 -12.44 -6.48 -3.63
C SER A 161 -11.06 -7.14 -3.68
N HIS A 162 -10.04 -6.42 -4.14
CA HIS A 162 -8.67 -6.92 -4.06
C HIS A 162 -8.22 -7.03 -2.60
N LYS A 163 -7.55 -8.12 -2.26
CA LYS A 163 -6.85 -8.25 -0.97
C LYS A 163 -5.71 -7.25 -0.93
N THR A 164 -5.54 -6.62 0.22
CA THR A 164 -4.39 -5.80 0.52
C THR A 164 -3.22 -6.66 0.98
N MET A 165 -2.02 -6.09 1.04
CA MET A 165 -0.86 -6.75 1.69
C MET A 165 -1.18 -7.16 3.13
N GLY A 166 -1.93 -6.32 3.85
CA GLY A 166 -2.37 -6.58 5.21
C GLY A 166 -3.35 -7.76 5.31
N ASP A 167 -4.19 -8.00 4.30
CA ASP A 167 -5.12 -9.14 4.31
C ASP A 167 -4.41 -10.48 4.10
N ILE A 168 -3.29 -10.48 3.36
CA ILE A 168 -2.52 -11.68 3.01
C ILE A 168 -1.55 -12.05 4.14
N TYR A 169 -0.72 -11.09 4.55
CA TYR A 169 0.31 -11.26 5.58
C TYR A 169 -0.22 -11.12 7.01
N LYS A 170 -1.37 -10.44 7.19
CA LYS A 170 -2.06 -10.31 8.48
C LYS A 170 -1.12 -9.79 9.58
N GLY A 171 -0.91 -10.58 10.64
CA GLY A 171 -0.11 -10.21 11.80
C GLY A 171 1.40 -10.14 11.52
N ASP A 172 1.83 -10.71 10.39
CA ASP A 172 3.24 -10.78 10.00
C ASP A 172 3.70 -9.48 9.31
N LEU A 173 2.76 -8.63 8.87
CA LEU A 173 3.07 -7.37 8.18
C LEU A 173 3.27 -6.21 9.16
N HIS A 174 4.38 -5.52 8.98
CA HIS A 174 4.77 -4.31 9.66
C HIS A 174 5.11 -3.22 8.63
N TYR A 175 4.65 -2.00 8.89
CA TYR A 175 5.04 -0.80 8.17
C TYR A 175 6.19 -0.15 8.93
N HIS A 176 7.39 -0.23 8.34
CA HIS A 176 8.60 0.35 8.93
C HIS A 176 8.83 1.73 8.33
N LEU A 177 8.72 2.75 9.19
CA LEU A 177 8.94 4.15 8.86
C LEU A 177 10.32 4.56 9.37
N THR A 178 11.14 5.14 8.50
CA THR A 178 12.34 5.86 8.90
C THR A 178 12.15 7.34 8.61
N TYR A 179 12.48 8.18 9.59
CA TYR A 179 12.27 9.62 9.50
C TYR A 179 13.39 10.42 10.13
N TRP A 180 13.56 11.65 9.65
CA TRP A 180 14.57 12.58 10.15
C TRP A 180 14.06 14.02 10.03
N LYS A 181 14.56 14.88 10.90
CA LYS A 181 14.33 16.31 10.81
C LYS A 181 15.20 16.88 9.69
N ASP A 182 14.66 17.78 8.89
CA ASP A 182 15.44 18.44 7.83
C ASP A 182 16.67 19.15 8.43
N GLY A 183 17.80 19.05 7.74
CA GLY A 183 19.10 19.53 8.23
C GLY A 183 19.72 18.75 9.40
N SER A 184 19.11 17.66 9.87
CA SER A 184 19.69 16.77 10.88
C SER A 184 20.26 15.49 10.27
N SER A 185 21.32 14.94 10.86
CA SER A 185 21.89 13.65 10.47
C SER A 185 21.25 12.45 11.18
N GLY A 186 20.53 12.69 12.28
CA GLY A 186 19.90 11.64 13.09
C GLY A 186 18.63 11.10 12.44
N ARG A 187 18.63 9.79 12.15
CA ARG A 187 17.44 9.05 11.71
C ARG A 187 16.76 8.38 12.90
N LYS A 188 15.45 8.26 12.83
CA LYS A 188 14.61 7.57 13.82
C LYS A 188 13.72 6.58 13.09
N ASP A 189 13.45 5.46 13.74
CA ASP A 189 12.59 4.41 13.20
C ASP A 189 11.30 4.29 14.00
N TYR A 190 10.24 3.92 13.32
CA TYR A 190 8.92 3.66 13.89
C TYR A 190 8.29 2.49 13.16
N GLN A 191 7.67 1.56 13.89
CA GLN A 191 6.96 0.43 13.30
C GLN A 191 5.49 0.47 13.68
N SER A 192 4.64 0.20 12.70
CA SER A 192 3.19 0.08 12.89
C SER A 192 2.68 -1.20 12.25
N ARG A 193 1.68 -1.84 12.86
CA ARG A 193 0.90 -2.91 12.22
C ARG A 193 -0.26 -2.39 11.37
N GLN A 194 -0.60 -1.12 11.54
CA GLN A 194 -1.67 -0.46 10.81
C GLN A 194 -1.08 0.38 9.67
N ALA A 195 -1.70 0.34 8.49
CA ALA A 195 -1.32 1.16 7.35
C ALA A 195 -1.51 2.67 7.61
N ALA A 196 -2.45 3.02 8.50
CA ALA A 196 -2.67 4.38 8.95
C ALA A 196 -2.25 4.55 10.41
N PHE A 197 -1.40 5.53 10.70
CA PHE A 197 -0.88 5.79 12.04
C PHE A 197 -0.53 7.27 12.22
N THR A 198 -0.37 7.71 13.46
CA THR A 198 -0.02 9.10 13.80
C THR A 198 1.31 9.15 14.53
N LEU A 199 2.26 9.90 13.98
CA LEU A 199 3.55 10.16 14.59
C LEU A 199 3.46 11.39 15.50
N THR A 200 3.73 11.20 16.78
CA THR A 200 3.71 12.24 17.82
C THR A 200 5.12 12.50 18.37
N GLY A 201 5.28 13.49 19.24
CA GLY A 201 6.58 13.83 19.82
C GLY A 201 7.55 14.47 18.81
N LEU A 202 7.01 15.18 17.82
CA LEU A 202 7.75 15.93 16.82
C LEU A 202 7.87 17.40 17.25
N ASP A 203 8.93 18.07 16.82
CA ASP A 203 9.09 19.51 17.01
C ASP A 203 8.04 20.24 16.15
N GLU A 204 7.28 21.16 16.74
CA GLU A 204 6.17 21.84 16.06
C GLU A 204 6.63 22.74 14.90
N GLY A 205 5.90 22.68 13.79
CA GLY A 205 6.16 23.49 12.58
C GLY A 205 7.46 23.14 11.83
N GLN A 206 8.20 22.13 12.30
CA GLN A 206 9.46 21.70 11.70
C GLN A 206 9.22 20.77 10.51
N LEU A 207 10.14 20.83 9.55
CA LEU A 207 10.13 19.97 8.38
C LEU A 207 10.76 18.62 8.72
N TYR A 208 10.02 17.55 8.43
CA TYR A 208 10.50 16.17 8.57
C TYR A 208 10.39 15.47 7.23
N CYS A 209 11.36 14.60 6.94
CA CYS A 209 11.38 13.75 5.76
C CYS A 209 11.27 12.28 6.16
N PHE A 210 10.62 11.50 5.30
CA PHE A 210 10.16 10.15 5.59
C PHE A 210 10.39 9.24 4.38
N HIS A 211 10.78 7.99 4.63
CA HIS A 211 10.50 6.87 3.73
C HIS A 211 9.89 5.72 4.54
N VAL A 212 9.14 4.88 3.84
CA VAL A 212 8.41 3.72 4.39
C VAL A 212 8.83 2.49 3.60
N GLN A 213 9.03 1.38 4.29
CA GLN A 213 9.22 0.07 3.67
C GLN A 213 8.27 -0.93 4.33
N LEU A 214 7.83 -1.93 3.57
CA LEU A 214 7.08 -3.06 4.12
C LEU A 214 8.07 -4.04 4.75
N LEU A 215 7.70 -4.59 5.90
CA LEU A 215 8.47 -5.58 6.63
C LEU A 215 7.55 -6.76 6.94
N VAL A 216 7.90 -7.94 6.47
CA VAL A 216 7.18 -9.17 6.76
C VAL A 216 8.06 -10.00 7.69
N ASP A 217 7.57 -10.25 8.90
CA ASP A 217 8.20 -11.11 9.88
C ASP A 217 7.37 -12.38 10.03
N ALA A 218 7.80 -13.43 9.32
CA ALA A 218 7.15 -14.74 9.32
C ALA A 218 8.21 -15.83 9.58
N ASP A 219 7.87 -16.80 10.44
CA ASP A 219 8.73 -17.97 10.74
C ASP A 219 10.18 -17.62 11.12
N ASN A 220 10.37 -16.57 11.93
CA ASN A 220 11.68 -16.03 12.34
C ASN A 220 12.57 -15.54 11.18
N THR A 221 11.98 -15.27 10.01
CA THR A 221 12.68 -14.69 8.86
C THR A 221 12.08 -13.33 8.55
N GLU A 222 12.88 -12.29 8.69
CA GLU A 222 12.49 -10.92 8.35
C GLU A 222 12.77 -10.64 6.88
N ARG A 223 11.73 -10.30 6.11
CA ARG A 223 11.83 -9.85 4.73
C ARG A 223 11.50 -8.37 4.65
N ARG A 224 12.40 -7.59 4.07
CA ARG A 224 12.22 -6.15 3.83
C ARG A 224 11.91 -5.90 2.36
N GLY A 225 10.92 -5.04 2.13
CA GLY A 225 10.59 -4.53 0.82
C GLY A 225 11.43 -3.34 0.41
N GLU A 226 11.14 -2.85 -0.78
CA GLU A 226 11.74 -1.62 -1.29
C GLU A 226 11.31 -0.39 -0.48
N GLU A 227 12.24 0.56 -0.33
CA GLU A 227 11.97 1.85 0.30
C GLU A 227 11.13 2.75 -0.61
N SER A 228 10.11 3.38 -0.04
CA SER A 228 9.30 4.39 -0.73
C SER A 228 10.10 5.64 -1.11
N ASP A 229 9.50 6.45 -1.98
CA ASP A 229 10.05 7.77 -2.28
C ASP A 229 10.04 8.63 -1.02
N VAL A 230 11.11 9.40 -0.85
CA VAL A 230 11.20 10.33 0.26
C VAL A 230 10.14 11.43 0.10
N LYS A 231 9.30 11.61 1.11
CA LYS A 231 8.37 12.74 1.20
C LYS A 231 8.68 13.57 2.43
N CYS A 232 8.64 14.89 2.28
CA CYS A 232 8.89 15.81 3.38
C CYS A 232 7.64 16.64 3.68
N VAL A 233 7.27 16.70 4.96
CA VAL A 233 6.06 17.36 5.45
C VAL A 233 6.37 18.11 6.73
N ARG A 234 5.78 19.29 6.91
CA ARG A 234 5.88 20.05 8.16
C ARG A 234 4.96 19.44 9.20
N SER A 235 5.45 19.25 10.42
CA SER A 235 4.60 18.88 11.56
C SER A 235 3.56 19.97 11.79
N GLY A 236 2.36 19.56 12.21
CA GLY A 236 1.31 20.54 12.54
C GLY A 236 1.77 21.45 13.67
N ILE A 237 1.31 22.71 13.68
CA ILE A 237 1.47 23.57 14.86
C ILE A 237 0.33 23.23 15.81
N ALA A 238 0.63 22.85 17.06
CA ALA A 238 -0.42 22.57 18.02
C ALA A 238 -1.13 23.87 18.37
N LYS A 239 -2.45 23.92 18.20
CA LYS A 239 -3.20 25.05 18.75
C LYS A 239 -3.25 24.86 20.26
N PRO A 240 -2.86 25.87 21.06
CA PRO A 240 -3.05 25.81 22.49
C PRO A 240 -4.52 25.53 22.81
N ASP A 241 -4.76 24.57 23.70
CA ASP A 241 -6.09 24.29 24.21
C ASP A 241 -6.50 25.43 25.13
N TYR A 242 -7.38 26.31 24.64
CA TYR A 242 -7.91 27.43 25.41
C TYR A 242 -9.22 27.08 26.13
N ALA A 243 -9.70 25.83 26.06
CA ALA A 243 -10.96 25.43 26.67
C ALA A 243 -10.98 25.71 28.19
N TRP A 244 -9.85 25.45 28.88
CA TRP A 244 -9.71 25.75 30.30
C TRP A 244 -9.71 27.26 30.60
N ILE A 245 -9.24 28.10 29.67
CA ILE A 245 -9.28 29.56 29.83
C ILE A 245 -10.72 30.04 29.88
N PHE A 246 -11.60 29.50 29.04
CA PHE A 246 -13.03 29.83 29.08
C PHE A 246 -13.69 29.39 30.40
N LEU A 247 -13.32 28.22 30.93
CA LEU A 247 -13.83 27.74 32.23
C LEU A 247 -13.39 28.65 33.38
N VAL A 248 -12.12 29.06 33.41
CA VAL A 248 -11.59 29.96 34.44
C VAL A 248 -12.24 31.34 34.32
N ALA A 249 -12.34 31.89 33.10
CA ALA A 249 -12.95 33.19 32.86
C ALA A 249 -14.44 33.21 33.26
N ALA A 250 -15.18 32.14 32.97
CA ALA A 250 -16.57 32.00 33.40
C ALA A 250 -16.70 31.97 34.94
N GLY A 251 -15.81 31.25 35.62
CA GLY A 251 -15.75 31.21 37.09
C GLY A 251 -15.48 32.59 37.71
N ILE A 252 -14.49 33.32 37.18
CA ILE A 252 -14.18 34.70 37.64
C ILE A 252 -15.37 35.62 37.40
N THR A 253 -16.01 35.52 36.23
CA THR A 253 -17.16 36.37 35.88
C THR A 253 -18.34 36.11 36.82
N ALA A 254 -18.64 34.83 37.13
CA ALA A 254 -19.68 34.47 38.09
C ALA A 254 -19.39 35.01 39.51
N LEU A 255 -18.12 34.97 39.93
CA LEU A 255 -17.70 35.51 41.23
C LEU A 255 -17.89 37.03 41.30
N ILE A 256 -17.50 37.76 40.25
CA ILE A 256 -17.69 39.22 40.16
C ILE A 256 -19.18 39.58 40.22
N ILE A 257 -20.03 38.86 39.47
CA ILE A 257 -21.49 39.07 39.49
C ILE A 257 -22.04 38.78 40.89
N GLY A 258 -21.61 37.71 41.54
CA GLY A 258 -22.01 37.38 42.91
C GLY A 258 -21.65 38.49 43.91
N VAL A 259 -20.43 39.00 43.85
CA VAL A 259 -19.98 40.12 44.72
C VAL A 259 -20.79 41.39 44.42
N ALA A 260 -21.01 41.73 43.15
CA ALA A 260 -21.79 42.90 42.78
C ALA A 260 -23.24 42.82 43.30
N LEU A 261 -23.86 41.65 43.21
CA LEU A 261 -25.20 41.41 43.77
C LEU A 261 -25.22 41.55 45.30
N ILE A 262 -24.21 41.02 46.00
CA ILE A 262 -24.09 41.17 47.46
C ILE A 262 -23.95 42.65 47.84
N VAL A 263 -23.08 43.39 47.16
CA VAL A 263 -22.88 44.84 47.40
C VAL A 263 -24.19 45.61 47.15
N LEU A 264 -24.92 45.27 46.08
CA LEU A 264 -26.20 45.89 45.75
C LEU A 264 -27.26 45.60 46.83
N ILE A 265 -27.35 44.35 47.32
CA ILE A 265 -28.25 43.97 48.40
C ILE A 265 -27.91 44.73 49.69
N VAL A 266 -26.62 44.80 50.06
CA VAL A 266 -26.16 45.55 51.24
C VAL A 266 -26.51 47.03 51.11
N TRP A 267 -26.28 47.62 49.93
CA TRP A 267 -26.60 49.02 49.65
C TRP A 267 -28.11 49.29 49.75
N LEU A 268 -28.94 48.43 49.17
CA LEU A 268 -30.40 48.52 49.28
C LEU A 268 -30.86 48.36 50.74
N CYS A 269 -30.31 47.42 51.48
CA CYS A 269 -30.60 47.23 52.90
C CYS A 269 -30.22 48.46 53.73
N HIS A 270 -29.06 49.07 53.44
CA HIS A 270 -28.62 50.29 54.11
C HIS A 270 -29.54 51.47 53.78
N ARG A 271 -29.95 51.63 52.52
CA ARG A 271 -30.90 52.67 52.07
C ARG A 271 -32.29 52.49 52.70
N CYS A 272 -32.81 51.26 52.75
CA CYS A 272 -34.07 50.95 53.45
C CYS A 272 -33.98 51.23 54.96
N ARG A 273 -32.85 50.89 55.60
CA ARG A 273 -32.60 51.23 57.02
C ARG A 273 -32.53 52.73 57.25
N GLN A 274 -31.89 53.48 56.35
CA GLN A 274 -31.83 54.94 56.40
C GLN A 274 -33.22 55.57 56.28
N GLN A 275 -34.05 55.12 55.34
CA GLN A 275 -35.43 55.60 55.20
C GLN A 275 -36.28 55.30 56.44
N ARG A 276 -36.19 54.08 57.00
CA ARG A 276 -36.89 53.74 58.26
C ARG A 276 -36.44 54.59 59.45
N LYS A 277 -35.15 54.95 59.54
CA LYS A 277 -34.65 55.87 60.59
C LYS A 277 -35.18 57.30 60.39
N SER A 278 -35.26 57.77 59.15
CA SER A 278 -35.86 59.07 58.81
C SER A 278 -37.34 59.13 59.17
N GLU A 279 -38.12 58.10 58.84
CA GLU A 279 -39.55 58.01 59.19
C GLU A 279 -39.74 57.93 60.71
N ARG A 280 -38.96 57.12 61.43
CA ARG A 280 -39.06 56.99 62.89
C ARG A 280 -38.69 58.28 63.61
N ASN A 281 -37.64 59.00 63.17
CA ASN A 281 -37.31 60.31 63.73
C ASN A 281 -38.37 61.38 63.41
N GLY A 282 -38.95 61.35 62.22
CA GLY A 282 -40.09 62.21 61.87
C GLY A 282 -41.32 61.95 62.74
N THR A 283 -41.63 60.68 63.02
CA THR A 283 -42.79 60.32 63.85
C THR A 283 -42.58 60.70 65.33
N VAL A 284 -41.37 60.54 65.87
CA VAL A 284 -41.04 60.91 67.27
C VAL A 284 -41.10 62.43 67.49
N VAL A 285 -40.70 63.24 66.50
CA VAL A 285 -40.85 64.71 66.54
C VAL A 285 -42.34 65.12 66.53
N SER A 286 -43.18 64.41 65.79
CA SER A 286 -44.64 64.65 65.79
C SER A 286 -45.32 64.32 67.14
N TYR A 287 -44.92 63.22 67.78
CA TYR A 287 -45.49 62.84 69.09
C TYR A 287 -45.02 63.76 70.24
N THR A 288 -43.80 64.29 70.17
CA THR A 288 -43.28 65.26 71.17
C THR A 288 -43.89 66.65 71.01
N ALA A 289 -44.19 67.09 69.77
CA ALA A 289 -44.95 68.32 69.53
C ALA A 289 -46.40 68.24 70.04
N ALA A 290 -47.06 67.09 69.93
CA ALA A 290 -48.43 66.88 70.40
C ALA A 290 -48.55 66.84 71.95
N ALA A 291 -47.49 66.42 72.66
CA ALA A 291 -47.48 66.40 74.13
C ALA A 291 -47.28 67.79 74.76
N SER A 292 -46.72 68.75 74.03
CA SER A 292 -46.46 70.12 74.52
C SER A 292 -47.67 71.06 74.45
N GLN A 293 -48.79 70.66 73.84
CA GLN A 293 -50.01 71.49 73.72
C GLN A 293 -51.12 71.13 74.71
N ARG A 294 -50.84 70.34 75.76
CA ARG A 294 -51.82 69.99 76.82
C ARG A 294 -51.39 70.40 78.25
N GLY A 295 -50.40 71.30 78.37
CA GLY A 295 -50.04 71.94 79.65
C GLY A 295 -50.79 73.25 79.84
#